data_AF-A0A529SE36-F1
#
_entry.id   AF-A0A529SE36-F1
#
_cell.length_a   1.000
_cell.length_b   1.000
_cell.length_c   1.000
_cell.angle_alpha   90.00
_cell.angle_beta   90.00
_cell.angle_gamma   90.00
#
_symmetry.space_group_name_H-M   'P 1'
#
loop_
_entity.id
_entity.type
_entity.pdbx_description
1 polymer ?
#
loop_
_entity_poly.entity_id
_entity_poly.type
_entity_poly.pdbx_seq_one_letter_code
_entity_poly.pdbx_strand_id
1 'polypeptide(L)' 'HFDRVLGVKTSGIQRDKPAEVLSLLAISFIAISKPAGIVELVFSGGGTIMLDVECVEARLADVGGAWEATSRPVHRG' A
#
# COMPACT_ATOMS: atom_id res chain seq x y z
N HIS A 1 0.51 -9.13 -1.42
CA HIS A 1 -0.39 -10.18 -0.91
C HIS A 1 -0.21 -10.29 0.59
N PHE A 2 -1.31 -10.30 1.34
CA PHE A 2 -1.32 -10.45 2.80
C PHE A 2 -2.22 -11.63 3.14
N ASP A 3 -1.74 -12.52 4.00
CA ASP A 3 -2.46 -13.71 4.46
C ASP A 3 -2.99 -13.49 5.88
N ARG A 4 -3.95 -14.33 6.29
CA ARG A 4 -4.52 -14.33 7.65
C ARG A 4 -5.09 -12.98 8.13
N VAL A 5 -5.68 -12.24 7.18
CA VAL A 5 -6.36 -10.96 7.44
C VAL A 5 -7.77 -11.24 7.97
N LEU A 6 -8.07 -10.70 9.16
CA LEU A 6 -9.36 -10.77 9.83
C LEU A 6 -10.29 -9.64 9.40
N GLY A 7 -9.73 -8.48 9.07
CA GLY A 7 -10.48 -7.29 8.73
C GLY A 7 -9.67 -6.25 7.98
N VAL A 8 -10.37 -5.44 7.20
CA VAL A 8 -9.77 -4.36 6.40
C VAL A 8 -10.53 -3.07 6.64
N LYS A 9 -9.80 -1.98 6.84
CA LYS A 9 -10.35 -0.62 6.88
C LYS A 9 -9.56 0.26 5.94
N THR A 10 -10.26 1.17 5.26
CA THR A 10 -9.65 2.13 4.34
C THR A 10 -10.09 3.54 4.70
N SER A 11 -9.18 4.51 4.61
CA SER A 11 -9.47 5.93 4.78
C SER A 11 -8.76 6.72 3.68
N GLY A 12 -9.36 7.82 3.21
CA GLY A 12 -8.73 8.70 2.23
C GLY A 12 -8.52 8.11 0.82
N ILE A 13 -9.11 6.94 0.50
CA ILE A 13 -9.02 6.31 -0.82
C ILE A 13 -10.34 6.51 -1.57
N GLN A 14 -10.28 7.13 -2.74
CA GLN A 14 -11.44 7.37 -3.61
C GLN A 14 -11.81 6.08 -4.36
N ARG A 15 -12.84 5.38 -3.88
CA ARG A 15 -13.25 4.08 -4.43
C ARG A 15 -14.01 4.19 -5.76
N ASP A 16 -14.43 5.39 -6.14
CA ASP A 16 -15.08 5.72 -7.41
C ASP A 16 -14.08 6.05 -8.54
N LYS A 17 -12.77 6.10 -8.23
CA LYS A 17 -11.68 6.36 -9.20
C LYS A 17 -10.76 5.15 -9.36
N PRO A 18 -11.19 4.09 -10.07
CA PRO A 18 -10.45 2.83 -10.17
C PRO A 18 -9.10 2.94 -10.91
N ALA A 19 -8.89 4.01 -11.68
CA ALA A 19 -7.64 4.28 -12.39
C ALA A 19 -6.63 5.12 -11.58
N GLU A 20 -7.00 5.54 -10.36
CA GLU A 20 -6.10 6.30 -9.50
C GLU A 20 -4.90 5.43 -9.08
N VAL A 21 -3.70 5.97 -9.29
CA VAL A 21 -2.45 5.33 -8.85
C VAL A 21 -2.14 5.80 -7.44
N LEU A 22 -2.11 4.86 -6.50
CA LEU A 22 -1.70 5.14 -5.12
C LEU A 22 -0.20 4.92 -4.96
N SER A 23 0.53 5.92 -4.46
CA SER A 23 1.95 5.79 -4.15
C SER A 23 2.14 5.37 -2.69
N LEU A 24 2.64 4.15 -2.45
CA LEU A 24 2.87 3.62 -1.11
C LEU A 24 4.12 4.26 -0.50
N LEU A 25 3.95 4.91 0.65
CA LEU A 25 5.01 5.62 1.37
C LEU A 25 5.58 4.81 2.53
N ALA A 26 4.73 4.09 3.27
CA ALA A 26 5.15 3.34 4.46
C ALA A 26 4.30 2.11 4.69
N ILE A 27 4.93 1.10 5.30
CA ILE A 27 4.27 -0.08 5.89
C ILE A 27 4.66 -0.11 7.37
N SER A 28 3.69 -0.05 8.27
CA SER A 28 3.90 -0.15 9.71
C SER A 28 3.23 -1.42 10.26
N PHE A 29 3.76 -1.96 11.35
CA PHE A 29 3.10 -3.00 12.13
C PHE A 29 2.97 -2.56 13.58
N ILE A 30 1.74 -2.60 14.10
CA ILE A 30 1.40 -2.25 15.48
C ILE A 30 0.90 -3.52 16.15
N ALA A 31 1.73 -4.10 17.03
CA ALA A 31 1.36 -5.28 17.78
C ALA A 31 0.20 -4.97 18.74
N ILE A 32 -0.85 -5.79 18.71
CA ILE A 32 -1.95 -5.74 19.69
C ILE A 32 -1.81 -6.90 20.67
N SER A 33 -1.77 -8.12 20.17
CA SER A 33 -1.60 -9.34 20.96
C SER A 33 -0.73 -10.34 20.19
N LYS A 34 0.57 -10.36 20.47
CA LYS A 34 1.55 -11.10 19.66
C LYS A 34 1.13 -12.56 19.43
N PRO A 35 1.17 -13.07 18.18
CA PRO A 35 1.73 -12.45 16.98
C PRO A 35 0.78 -11.51 16.21
N ALA A 36 -0.45 -11.34 16.68
CA ALA A 36 -1.47 -10.51 16.03
C ALA A 36 -1.24 -9.02 16.22
N GLY A 37 -1.75 -8.25 15.27
CA GLY A 37 -1.67 -6.80 15.29
C GLY A 37 -2.26 -6.18 14.03
N ILE A 38 -1.98 -4.90 13.84
CA ILE A 38 -2.42 -4.14 12.68
C ILE A 38 -1.24 -3.89 11.76
N VAL A 39 -1.40 -4.18 10.47
CA VAL A 39 -0.52 -3.67 9.42
C VAL A 39 -1.17 -2.43 8.82
N GLU A 40 -0.46 -1.30 8.79
CA GLU A 40 -0.93 -0.10 8.08
C GLU A 40 -0.10 0.14 6.82
N LEU A 41 -0.80 0.39 5.72
CA LEU A 41 -0.25 0.82 4.43
C LEU A 41 -0.62 2.29 4.25
N VAL A 42 0.38 3.17 4.25
CA VAL A 42 0.20 4.61 4.13
C VAL A 42 0.59 5.07 2.74
N PHE A 43 -0.31 5.79 2.07
CA PHE A 43 -0.12 6.28 0.71
C PHE A 43 0.03 7.80 0.69
N SER A 44 0.70 8.30 -0.34
CA SER A 44 0.72 9.73 -0.64
C SER A 44 -0.70 10.26 -0.85
N GLY A 45 -0.96 11.51 -0.47
CA GLY A 45 -2.31 12.09 -0.57
C GLY A 45 -3.23 11.72 0.61
N GLY A 46 -2.70 11.07 1.65
CA GLY A 46 -3.42 10.82 2.91
C GLY A 46 -4.30 9.56 2.91
N GLY A 47 -4.17 8.71 1.89
CA GLY A 47 -4.83 7.41 1.86
C GLY A 47 -4.16 6.40 2.79
N THR A 48 -4.96 5.60 3.50
CA THR A 48 -4.46 4.55 4.40
C THR A 48 -5.31 3.29 4.27
N ILE A 49 -4.65 2.13 4.31
CA ILE A 49 -5.29 0.82 4.50
C ILE A 49 -4.78 0.20 5.79
N MET A 50 -5.68 -0.19 6.69
CA MET A 50 -5.36 -0.96 7.89
C MET A 50 -5.84 -2.39 7.72
N LEU A 51 -4.96 -3.35 8.02
CA LEU A 51 -5.23 -4.77 8.00
C LEU A 51 -5.11 -5.31 9.43
N ASP A 52 -6.20 -5.86 9.95
CA ASP A 52 -6.18 -6.65 11.18
C ASP A 52 -5.73 -8.07 10.84
N VAL A 53 -4.62 -8.52 11.41
CA VAL A 53 -3.97 -9.78 11.06
C VAL A 53 -3.71 -10.66 12.29
N GLU A 54 -3.93 -11.97 12.13
CA GLU A 54 -3.60 -12.94 13.17
C GLU A 54 -2.08 -13.07 13.38
N CYS A 55 -1.31 -12.91 12.31
CA CYS A 55 0.15 -12.76 12.34
C CYS A 55 0.62 -12.06 11.05
N VAL A 56 1.86 -11.58 11.05
CA VAL A 56 2.45 -10.96 9.86
C VAL A 56 2.88 -12.05 8.87
N GLU A 57 2.04 -12.29 7.86
CA GLU A 57 2.34 -13.13 6.72
C GLU A 57 2.02 -12.37 5.43
N ALA A 58 3.06 -12.02 4.67
CA ALA A 58 2.91 -11.17 3.49
C ALA A 58 3.97 -11.45 2.42
N ARG A 59 3.60 -11.23 1.16
CA ARG A 59 4.52 -11.16 0.02
C ARG A 59 4.32 -9.88 -0.75
N LEU A 60 5.41 -9.16 -1.00
CA LEU A 60 5.45 -8.02 -1.91
C LEU A 60 6.20 -8.44 -3.17
N ALA A 61 5.55 -8.30 -4.32
CA ALA A 61 6.12 -8.55 -5.61
C ALA A 61 5.80 -7.36 -6.51
N ASP A 62 6.71 -7.04 -7.43
CA ASP A 62 6.40 -6.16 -8.54
C ASP A 62 5.53 -6.93 -9.52
N VAL A 63 4.31 -6.45 -9.75
CA VAL A 63 3.29 -7.12 -10.56
C VAL A 63 2.90 -6.16 -11.69
N GLY A 64 3.84 -5.96 -12.62
CA GLY A 64 3.66 -5.08 -13.76
C GLY A 64 4.87 -5.12 -14.70
N GLY A 65 4.67 -4.73 -15.96
CA GLY A 65 5.79 -4.38 -16.82
C GLY A 65 6.37 -3.03 -16.41
N ALA A 66 7.62 -2.74 -16.80
CA ALA A 66 8.16 -1.40 -16.65
C ALA A 66 7.28 -0.40 -17.43
N TRP A 67 6.88 0.68 -16.78
CA TRP A 67 6.12 1.76 -17.41
C TRP A 67 7.11 2.72 -18.06
N GLU A 68 6.91 3.06 -19.33
CA GLU A 68 7.73 4.11 -19.95
C GLU A 68 7.46 5.45 -19.28
N ALA A 69 8.53 6.18 -18.94
CA ALA A 69 8.39 7.55 -18.48
C ALA A 69 7.73 8.39 -19.59
N THR A 70 6.67 9.11 -19.27
CA THR A 70 5.89 9.89 -20.24
C THR A 70 6.68 11.05 -20.86
N SER A 71 7.85 11.38 -20.30
CA SER A 71 8.73 12.42 -20.83
C SER A 71 10.19 12.17 -20.41
N ARG A 72 11.12 12.52 -21.30
CA ARG A 72 12.56 12.59 -21.03
C ARG A 72 12.96 14.08 -20.97
N PRO A 73 13.51 14.57 -19.84
CA PRO A 73 13.92 15.97 -19.75
C PRO A 73 15.05 16.27 -20.74
N VAL A 74 14.92 17.38 -21.47
CA VAL A 74 15.98 17.90 -22.34
C VAL A 74 16.76 18.95 -21.55
N HIS A 75 17.93 18.58 -21.05
CA HIS A 75 18.86 19.55 -20.47
C HIS A 75 19.62 20.22 -21.62
N ARG A 76 19.49 21.55 -21.76
CA ARG A 76 20.41 22.33 -22.60
C ARG A 76 21.71 22.51 -21.82
N GLY A 77 22.79 21.96 -22.37
CA GLY A 77 24.16 22.28 -21.94
C GLY A 77 24.56 23.69 -22.35
#